data_AF-T0N2I3-F1
#
_entry.id   AF-T0N2I3-F1
#
_cell.length_a   1.000
_cell.length_b   1.000
_cell.length_c   1.000
_cell.angle_alpha   90.00
_cell.angle_beta   90.00
_cell.angle_gamma   90.00
#
_symmetry.space_group_name_H-M   'P 1'
#
loop_
_entity.id
_entity.type
_entity.pdbx_description
1 polymer ?
#
loop_
_entity_poly.entity_id
_entity_poly.type
_entity_poly.pdbx_seq_one_letter_code
_entity_poly.pdbx_strand_id
1 'polypeptide(L)'
;MYKQNIPELESARTYGILGIILQFVGTGANILTNGLGFIISIIGLILLFLSLKSISNYYGNQKPFKYMLYSLISGIVLGTISAIVIILLLLPVAFTTTTGPPNAISRISVSAIGMIFLTLFLVVMAVLVSVIFEYLAYNSVYELTGIDDFHTGALLLLIGVIFTVILVGIILILIGIILLIISFNKLPTEAKPVVIDQDAAQNQGDGMI
;
A
#
# COMPACT_ATOMS: atom_id res chain seq x y z
N MET A 1 -1.97 -32.74 5.89
CA MET A 1 -0.64 -32.37 6.41
C MET A 1 -0.11 -31.21 5.58
N TYR A 2 -0.28 -29.96 6.04
CA TYR A 2 0.36 -28.82 5.38
C TYR A 2 1.67 -28.55 6.13
N LYS A 3 2.79 -28.73 5.44
CA LYS A 3 4.13 -28.47 5.96
C LYS A 3 4.27 -26.94 6.03
N GLN A 4 3.83 -26.33 7.14
CA GLN A 4 3.94 -24.89 7.35
C GLN A 4 5.42 -24.52 7.46
N ASN A 5 5.94 -23.90 6.41
CA ASN A 5 7.30 -23.41 6.35
C ASN A 5 7.40 -22.10 7.15
N ILE A 6 7.83 -22.22 8.41
CA ILE A 6 8.34 -21.12 9.26
C ILE A 6 9.15 -20.05 8.50
N PRO A 7 10.07 -20.39 7.56
CA PRO A 7 10.86 -19.38 6.85
C PRO A 7 10.02 -18.40 6.00
N GLU A 8 8.79 -18.76 5.62
CA GLU A 8 7.93 -17.87 4.82
C GLU A 8 7.46 -16.67 5.63
N LEU A 9 7.13 -16.85 6.91
CA LEU A 9 6.60 -15.77 7.76
C LEU A 9 7.71 -14.83 8.26
N GLU A 10 8.88 -15.37 8.56
CA GLU A 10 10.09 -14.58 8.87
C GLU A 10 10.50 -13.72 7.67
N SER A 11 10.52 -14.31 6.46
CA SER A 11 10.75 -13.57 5.22
C SER A 11 9.70 -12.48 5.01
N ALA A 12 8.42 -12.79 5.29
CA ALA A 12 7.33 -11.84 5.17
C ALA A 12 7.52 -10.62 6.08
N ARG A 13 7.92 -10.82 7.34
CA ARG A 13 8.24 -9.74 8.27
C ARG A 13 9.33 -8.83 7.70
N THR A 14 10.46 -9.42 7.30
CA THR A 14 11.63 -8.68 6.81
C THR A 14 11.28 -7.87 5.55
N TYR A 15 10.64 -8.52 4.57
CA TYR A 15 10.24 -7.84 3.34
C TYR A 15 9.15 -6.79 3.57
N GLY A 16 8.24 -7.01 4.51
CA GLY A 16 7.16 -6.07 4.82
C GLY A 16 7.69 -4.79 5.45
N ILE A 17 8.55 -4.91 6.45
CA ILE A 17 9.19 -3.76 7.13
C ILE A 17 10.05 -2.98 6.13
N LEU A 18 10.96 -3.67 5.42
CA LEU A 18 11.82 -3.02 4.43
C LEU A 18 10.98 -2.38 3.31
N GLY A 19 9.96 -3.09 2.84
CA GLY A 19 9.09 -2.63 1.77
C GLY A 19 8.39 -1.32 2.11
N ILE A 20 7.76 -1.24 3.28
CA ILE A 20 7.08 -0.02 3.74
C ILE A 20 8.06 1.14 3.91
N ILE A 21 9.21 0.91 4.55
CA ILE A 21 10.20 1.96 4.79
C ILE A 21 10.74 2.49 3.46
N LEU A 22 11.13 1.61 2.55
CA LEU A 22 11.65 1.97 1.23
C LEU A 22 10.59 2.68 0.38
N GLN A 23 9.32 2.25 0.44
CA GLN A 23 8.24 2.87 -0.30
C GLN A 23 7.94 4.28 0.21
N PHE A 24 7.91 4.47 1.53
CA PHE A 24 7.70 5.78 2.14
C PHE A 24 8.88 6.73 1.90
N VAL A 25 10.11 6.28 2.17
CA VAL A 25 11.33 7.07 1.95
C VAL A 25 11.51 7.36 0.46
N GLY A 26 11.25 6.39 -0.41
CA GLY A 26 11.33 6.56 -1.86
C GLY A 26 10.33 7.58 -2.38
N THR A 27 9.08 7.51 -1.90
CA THR A 27 8.03 8.48 -2.26
C THR A 27 8.40 9.88 -1.74
N GLY A 28 8.84 10.01 -0.48
CA GLY A 28 9.28 11.28 0.08
C GLY A 28 10.51 11.87 -0.62
N ALA A 29 11.49 11.04 -0.95
CA ALA A 29 12.69 11.44 -1.67
C ALA A 29 12.37 11.86 -3.11
N ASN A 30 11.40 11.22 -3.77
CA ASN A 30 11.00 11.56 -5.14
C ASN A 30 10.56 13.03 -5.25
N ILE A 31 9.84 13.52 -4.24
CA ILE A 31 9.40 14.92 -4.13
C ILE A 31 10.59 15.88 -4.07
N LEU A 32 11.72 15.48 -3.46
CA LEU A 32 12.89 16.32 -3.24
C LEU A 32 13.94 16.22 -4.36
N THR A 33 14.13 15.02 -4.92
CA THR A 33 15.28 14.70 -5.80
C THR A 33 14.91 14.52 -7.27
N ASN A 34 13.66 14.84 -7.66
CA ASN A 34 13.21 14.91 -9.05
C ASN A 34 13.52 13.65 -9.89
N GLY A 35 13.27 12.45 -9.32
CA GLY A 35 13.31 11.17 -10.06
C GLY A 35 14.01 10.01 -9.35
N LEU A 36 15.09 10.24 -8.59
CA LEU A 36 15.85 9.15 -7.95
C LEU A 36 15.02 8.32 -6.94
N GLY A 37 14.07 8.96 -6.25
CA GLY A 37 13.16 8.28 -5.33
C GLY A 37 12.25 7.24 -5.99
N PHE A 38 12.02 7.33 -7.31
CA PHE A 38 11.13 6.40 -8.02
C PHE A 38 11.65 4.95 -7.98
N ILE A 39 12.95 4.75 -8.21
CA ILE A 39 13.57 3.41 -8.20
C ILE A 39 13.48 2.80 -6.80
N ILE A 40 13.77 3.61 -5.77
CA ILE A 40 13.69 3.20 -4.36
C ILE A 40 12.26 2.79 -4.01
N SER A 41 11.27 3.57 -4.46
CA SER A 41 9.86 3.27 -4.25
C SER A 41 9.43 1.97 -4.92
N ILE A 42 9.93 1.67 -6.12
CA ILE A 42 9.65 0.40 -6.81
C ILE A 42 10.22 -0.79 -6.03
N ILE A 43 11.46 -0.69 -5.55
CA ILE A 43 12.09 -1.76 -4.75
C ILE A 43 11.27 -1.99 -3.48
N GLY A 44 10.87 -0.92 -2.79
CA GLY A 44 10.01 -1.00 -1.61
C GLY A 44 8.68 -1.70 -1.90
N LEU A 45 8.02 -1.30 -2.99
CA LEU A 45 6.76 -1.92 -3.43
C LEU A 45 6.94 -3.42 -3.73
N ILE A 46 8.00 -3.81 -4.43
CA ILE A 46 8.29 -5.22 -4.74
C ILE A 46 8.44 -6.04 -3.45
N LEU A 47 9.18 -5.53 -2.47
CA LEU A 47 9.36 -6.21 -1.18
C LEU A 47 8.03 -6.34 -0.43
N LEU A 48 7.19 -5.30 -0.45
CA LEU A 48 5.85 -5.34 0.13
C LEU A 48 4.98 -6.43 -0.55
N PHE A 49 5.03 -6.55 -1.87
CA PHE A 49 4.37 -7.63 -2.59
C PHE A 49 4.87 -9.01 -2.20
N LEU A 50 6.19 -9.19 -2.08
CA LEU A 50 6.78 -10.45 -1.63
C LEU A 50 6.33 -10.79 -0.20
N SER A 51 6.24 -9.81 0.68
CA SER A 51 5.72 -9.98 2.03
C SER A 51 4.29 -10.50 2.05
N LEU A 52 3.38 -9.81 1.35
CA LEU A 52 1.97 -10.21 1.29
C LEU A 52 1.77 -11.55 0.57
N LYS A 53 2.63 -11.88 -0.40
CA LYS A 53 2.64 -13.19 -1.05
C LYS A 53 3.04 -14.29 -0.07
N SER A 54 4.08 -14.07 0.74
CA SER A 54 4.49 -15.02 1.77
C SER A 54 3.41 -15.25 2.83
N ILE A 55 2.75 -14.18 3.30
CA ILE A 55 1.58 -14.30 4.22
C ILE A 55 0.46 -15.09 3.55
N SER A 56 0.15 -14.76 2.30
CA SER A 56 -0.92 -15.42 1.55
C SER A 56 -0.66 -16.92 1.37
N ASN A 57 0.60 -17.30 1.14
CA ASN A 57 1.00 -18.70 1.02
C ASN A 57 0.97 -19.42 2.37
N TYR A 58 1.50 -18.81 3.43
CA TYR A 58 1.53 -19.38 4.77
C TYR A 58 0.12 -19.71 5.30
N TYR A 59 -0.84 -18.78 5.13
CA TYR A 59 -2.22 -18.96 5.55
C TYR A 59 -3.12 -19.63 4.50
N GLY A 60 -2.59 -19.97 3.32
CA GLY A 60 -3.35 -20.58 2.22
C GLY A 60 -4.47 -19.67 1.67
N ASN A 61 -4.40 -18.36 1.91
CA ASN A 61 -5.41 -17.39 1.51
C ASN A 61 -4.79 -16.27 0.66
N GLN A 62 -5.13 -16.25 -0.63
CA GLN A 62 -4.58 -15.32 -1.62
C GLN A 62 -5.17 -13.89 -1.55
N LYS A 63 -6.12 -13.61 -0.64
CA LYS A 63 -6.78 -12.29 -0.55
C LYS A 63 -5.80 -11.13 -0.33
N PRO A 64 -4.86 -11.16 0.64
CA PRO A 64 -3.98 -10.01 0.89
C PRO A 64 -3.15 -9.63 -0.33
N PHE A 65 -2.56 -10.64 -1.00
CA PHE A 65 -1.77 -10.43 -2.21
C PHE A 65 -2.63 -9.93 -3.38
N LYS A 66 -3.83 -10.51 -3.59
CA LYS A 66 -4.72 -10.11 -4.69
C LYS A 66 -5.24 -8.67 -4.53
N TYR A 67 -5.64 -8.28 -3.32
CA TYR A 67 -6.10 -6.91 -3.09
C TYR A 67 -4.97 -5.89 -3.26
N MET A 68 -3.75 -6.20 -2.82
CA MET A 68 -2.61 -5.33 -3.08
C MET A 68 -2.30 -5.23 -4.59
N LEU A 69 -2.42 -6.33 -5.34
CA LEU A 69 -2.30 -6.30 -6.80
C LEU A 69 -3.37 -5.41 -7.44
N TYR A 70 -4.62 -5.49 -6.97
CA TYR A 70 -5.69 -4.61 -7.45
C TYR A 70 -5.45 -3.15 -7.08
N SER A 71 -4.84 -2.86 -5.94
CA SER A 71 -4.40 -1.51 -5.58
C SER A 71 -3.39 -0.96 -6.58
N LEU A 72 -2.35 -1.75 -6.90
CA LEU A 72 -1.33 -1.34 -7.87
C LEU A 72 -1.92 -1.17 -9.28
N ILE A 73 -2.67 -2.17 -9.76
CA ILE A 73 -3.26 -2.14 -11.11
C ILE A 73 -4.24 -0.97 -11.23
N SER A 74 -5.11 -0.75 -10.24
CA SER A 74 -6.04 0.39 -10.25
C SER A 74 -5.30 1.72 -10.23
N GLY A 75 -4.24 1.86 -9.43
CA GLY A 75 -3.40 3.05 -9.41
C GLY A 75 -2.78 3.35 -10.78
N ILE A 76 -2.22 2.34 -11.45
CA ILE A 76 -1.63 2.48 -12.79
C ILE A 76 -2.70 2.82 -13.83
N VAL A 77 -3.80 2.06 -13.88
CA VAL A 77 -4.86 2.21 -14.88
C VAL A 77 -5.57 3.55 -14.72
N LEU A 78 -6.05 3.88 -13.51
CA LEU A 78 -6.75 5.14 -13.26
C LEU A 78 -5.81 6.35 -13.33
N GLY A 79 -4.56 6.19 -12.89
CA GLY A 79 -3.54 7.23 -13.03
C GLY A 79 -3.24 7.54 -14.49
N THR A 80 -3.08 6.51 -15.34
CA THR A 80 -2.84 6.68 -16.78
C THR A 80 -4.03 7.30 -17.49
N ILE A 81 -5.26 6.84 -17.21
CA ILE A 81 -6.48 7.43 -17.77
C ILE A 81 -6.59 8.89 -17.38
N SER A 82 -6.36 9.21 -16.09
CA SER A 82 -6.39 10.59 -15.60
C SER A 82 -5.34 11.44 -16.31
N ALA A 83 -4.11 10.95 -16.47
CA ALA A 83 -3.05 11.66 -17.18
C ALA A 83 -3.41 11.93 -18.65
N ILE A 84 -3.96 10.94 -19.36
CA ILE A 84 -4.42 11.12 -20.75
C ILE A 84 -5.52 12.18 -20.83
N VAL A 85 -6.53 12.10 -19.96
CA VAL A 85 -7.62 13.09 -19.92
C VAL A 85 -7.07 14.49 -19.64
N ILE A 86 -6.15 14.63 -18.68
CA ILE A 86 -5.50 15.91 -18.38
C ILE A 86 -4.75 16.45 -19.60
N ILE A 87 -3.97 15.61 -20.29
CA ILE A 87 -3.25 16.02 -21.51
C ILE A 87 -4.24 16.49 -22.58
N LEU A 88 -5.33 15.75 -22.82
CA LEU A 88 -6.37 16.12 -23.79
C LEU A 88 -7.06 17.45 -23.45
N LEU A 89 -7.28 17.72 -22.16
CA LEU A 89 -7.87 18.98 -21.70
C LEU A 89 -6.91 20.16 -21.81
N LEU A 90 -5.59 19.93 -21.65
CA LEU A 90 -4.57 20.98 -21.71
C LEU A 90 -4.07 21.26 -23.14
N LEU A 91 -4.18 20.31 -24.07
CA LEU A 91 -3.78 20.48 -25.47
C LEU A 91 -4.36 21.75 -26.13
N PRO A 92 -5.67 22.05 -26.06
CA PRO A 92 -6.24 23.25 -26.66
C PRO A 92 -5.63 24.55 -26.11
N VAL A 93 -5.32 24.60 -24.81
CA VAL A 93 -4.71 25.77 -24.16
C VAL A 93 -3.29 26.00 -24.69
N ALA A 94 -2.52 24.93 -24.86
CA ALA A 94 -1.15 24.97 -25.37
C ALA A 94 -1.04 25.46 -26.83
N PHE A 95 -2.08 25.27 -27.65
CA PHE A 95 -2.12 25.70 -29.05
C PHE A 95 -2.87 27.02 -29.30
N THR A 96 -3.38 27.69 -28.26
CA THR A 96 -3.93 29.04 -28.42
C THR A 96 -2.81 30.06 -28.68
N THR A 97 -2.64 30.46 -29.94
CA THR A 97 -1.77 31.59 -30.31
C THR A 97 -2.38 32.87 -29.74
N THR A 98 -1.68 33.50 -28.79
CA THR A 98 -2.10 34.76 -28.19
C THR A 98 -1.93 35.91 -29.17
N THR A 99 -2.91 36.14 -30.05
CA THR A 99 -2.99 37.31 -30.95
C THR A 99 -3.88 38.44 -30.40
N GLY A 100 -4.20 38.43 -29.10
CA GLY A 100 -5.03 39.44 -28.43
C GLY A 100 -4.24 40.31 -27.45
N PRO A 101 -4.70 41.55 -27.15
CA PRO A 101 -3.98 42.52 -26.34
C PRO A 101 -3.65 41.99 -24.93
N PRO A 102 -2.53 42.44 -24.33
CA PRO A 102 -1.90 41.85 -23.15
C PRO A 102 -2.61 42.26 -21.86
N ASN A 103 -3.83 41.79 -21.65
CA ASN A 103 -4.51 41.87 -20.36
C ASN A 103 -4.50 40.46 -19.75
N ALA A 104 -3.34 40.08 -19.20
CA ALA A 104 -3.04 38.72 -18.73
C ALA A 104 -3.86 38.25 -17.50
N ILE A 105 -4.68 39.12 -16.90
CA ILE A 105 -5.38 38.83 -15.64
C ILE A 105 -6.88 38.56 -15.86
N SER A 106 -7.46 38.87 -17.02
CA SER A 106 -8.93 38.80 -17.23
C SER A 106 -9.42 37.55 -18.00
N ARG A 107 -8.59 36.50 -18.16
CA ARG A 107 -8.95 35.28 -18.92
C ARG A 107 -8.99 33.99 -18.09
N ILE A 108 -9.24 34.09 -16.78
CA ILE A 108 -9.78 32.92 -16.05
C ILE A 108 -11.24 32.79 -16.49
N SER A 109 -11.47 32.25 -17.68
CA SER A 109 -12.80 31.87 -18.13
C SER A 109 -13.35 30.82 -17.18
N VAL A 110 -14.67 30.78 -16.98
CA VAL A 110 -15.35 29.76 -16.16
C VAL A 110 -14.93 28.33 -16.56
N SER A 111 -14.52 28.13 -17.82
CA SER A 111 -13.93 26.88 -18.32
C SER A 111 -12.59 26.51 -17.68
N ALA A 112 -11.71 27.45 -17.36
CA ALA A 112 -10.40 27.18 -16.73
C ALA A 112 -10.57 26.68 -15.28
N ILE A 113 -11.46 27.31 -14.52
CA ILE A 113 -11.81 26.87 -13.15
C ILE A 113 -12.45 25.48 -13.19
N GLY A 114 -13.38 25.24 -14.12
CA GLY A 114 -14.00 23.92 -14.31
C GLY A 114 -12.99 22.82 -14.64
N MET A 115 -11.99 23.10 -15.46
CA MET A 115 -10.92 22.14 -15.77
C MET A 115 -10.06 21.80 -14.56
N ILE A 116 -9.72 22.79 -13.72
CA ILE A 116 -8.95 22.57 -12.48
C ILE A 116 -9.71 21.62 -11.54
N PHE A 117 -11.01 21.88 -11.31
CA PHE A 117 -11.82 21.00 -10.45
C PHE A 117 -11.97 19.60 -11.03
N LEU A 118 -12.14 19.47 -12.35
CA LEU A 118 -12.24 18.17 -13.02
C LEU A 118 -10.92 17.38 -12.90
N THR A 119 -9.78 18.03 -13.14
CA THR A 119 -8.46 17.41 -12.98
C THR A 119 -8.23 16.98 -11.54
N LEU A 120 -8.51 17.85 -10.56
CA LEU A 120 -8.38 17.52 -9.15
C LEU A 120 -9.28 16.32 -8.78
N PHE A 121 -10.53 16.34 -9.24
CA PHE A 121 -11.48 15.25 -9.01
C PHE A 121 -10.99 13.91 -9.58
N LEU A 122 -10.48 13.88 -10.81
CA LEU A 122 -9.96 12.66 -11.44
C LEU A 122 -8.75 12.09 -10.68
N VAL A 123 -7.79 12.96 -10.33
CA VAL A 123 -6.59 12.55 -9.58
C VAL A 123 -6.98 12.03 -8.20
N VAL A 124 -7.86 12.73 -7.48
CA VAL A 124 -8.33 12.30 -6.15
C VAL A 124 -9.05 10.96 -6.26
N MET A 125 -9.93 10.77 -7.23
CA MET A 125 -10.64 9.49 -7.41
C MET A 125 -9.68 8.34 -7.74
N ALA A 126 -8.69 8.57 -8.60
CA ALA A 126 -7.68 7.56 -8.92
C ALA A 126 -6.89 7.11 -7.67
N VAL A 127 -6.46 8.06 -6.85
CA VAL A 127 -5.74 7.78 -5.61
C VAL A 127 -6.65 7.08 -4.58
N LEU A 128 -7.88 7.55 -4.40
CA LEU A 128 -8.82 6.97 -3.43
C LEU A 128 -9.12 5.50 -3.73
N VAL A 129 -9.38 5.15 -5.00
CA VAL A 129 -9.64 3.75 -5.37
C VAL A 129 -8.43 2.86 -5.08
N SER A 130 -7.22 3.31 -5.41
CA SER A 130 -6.00 2.56 -5.14
C SER A 130 -5.79 2.31 -3.64
N VAL A 131 -6.01 3.33 -2.81
CA VAL A 131 -5.85 3.25 -1.35
C VAL A 131 -6.93 2.38 -0.69
N ILE A 132 -8.16 2.37 -1.23
CA ILE A 132 -9.22 1.45 -0.74
C ILE A 132 -8.80 -0.01 -0.93
N PHE A 133 -8.22 -0.37 -2.07
CA PHE A 133 -7.72 -1.73 -2.28
C PHE A 133 -6.53 -2.07 -1.38
N GLU A 134 -5.67 -1.10 -1.08
CA GLU A 134 -4.59 -1.26 -0.12
C GLU A 134 -5.12 -1.49 1.30
N TYR A 135 -6.15 -0.74 1.71
CA TYR A 135 -6.88 -0.99 2.95
C TYR A 135 -7.44 -2.42 3.00
N LEU A 136 -8.08 -2.89 1.93
CA LEU A 136 -8.60 -4.26 1.85
C LEU A 136 -7.48 -5.32 1.94
N ALA A 137 -6.30 -5.03 1.37
CA ALA A 137 -5.15 -5.91 1.45
C ALA A 137 -4.66 -6.08 2.89
N TYR A 138 -4.42 -4.97 3.60
CA TYR A 138 -3.98 -5.00 4.99
C TYR A 138 -5.06 -5.49 5.95
N ASN A 139 -6.33 -5.14 5.72
CA ASN A 139 -7.44 -5.69 6.51
C ASN A 139 -7.55 -7.21 6.36
N SER A 140 -7.25 -7.75 5.18
CA SER A 140 -7.17 -9.20 4.99
C SER A 140 -6.00 -9.82 5.74
N VAL A 141 -4.88 -9.12 5.90
CA VAL A 141 -3.77 -9.58 6.76
C VAL A 141 -4.21 -9.60 8.23
N TYR A 142 -4.94 -8.58 8.68
CA TYR A 142 -5.54 -8.56 10.00
C TYR A 142 -6.45 -9.78 10.24
N GLU A 143 -7.38 -10.06 9.32
CA GLU A 143 -8.30 -11.22 9.43
C GLU A 143 -7.56 -12.56 9.55
N LEU A 144 -6.38 -12.68 8.95
CA LEU A 144 -5.57 -13.91 8.97
C LEU A 144 -4.65 -14.01 10.19
N THR A 145 -4.09 -12.89 10.62
CA THR A 145 -3.05 -12.85 11.67
C THR A 145 -3.61 -12.53 13.05
N GLY A 146 -4.79 -11.92 13.14
CA GLY A 146 -5.40 -11.44 14.38
C GLY A 146 -4.70 -10.23 15.00
N ILE A 147 -3.82 -9.53 14.26
CA ILE A 147 -3.07 -8.38 14.76
C ILE A 147 -3.84 -7.08 14.43
N ASP A 148 -4.50 -6.50 15.42
CA ASP A 148 -5.37 -5.31 15.28
C ASP A 148 -4.68 -4.07 14.67
N ASP A 149 -3.35 -3.97 14.83
CA ASP A 149 -2.56 -2.86 14.30
C ASP A 149 -2.59 -2.81 12.75
N PHE A 150 -2.78 -3.96 12.07
CA PHE A 150 -2.91 -3.97 10.60
C PHE A 150 -4.18 -3.26 10.16
N HIS A 151 -5.30 -3.50 10.85
CA HIS A 151 -6.56 -2.84 10.57
C HIS A 151 -6.48 -1.35 10.88
N THR A 152 -5.98 -1.01 12.06
CA THR A 152 -5.86 0.37 12.52
C THR A 152 -4.91 1.17 11.65
N GLY A 153 -3.73 0.63 11.33
CA GLY A 153 -2.74 1.27 10.47
C GLY A 153 -3.27 1.51 9.04
N ALA A 154 -3.97 0.54 8.47
CA ALA A 154 -4.59 0.66 7.16
C ALA A 154 -5.71 1.71 7.13
N LEU A 155 -6.52 1.77 8.18
CA LEU A 155 -7.58 2.78 8.34
C LEU A 155 -6.96 4.19 8.43
N LEU A 156 -5.87 4.34 9.18
CA LEU A 156 -5.15 5.61 9.29
C LEU A 156 -4.53 6.04 7.95
N LEU A 157 -4.03 5.10 7.14
CA LEU A 157 -3.59 5.41 5.78
C LEU A 157 -4.75 5.92 4.91
N LEU A 158 -5.90 5.24 4.93
CA LEU A 158 -7.07 5.62 4.14
C LEU A 158 -7.58 7.02 4.52
N ILE A 159 -7.81 7.26 5.81
CA ILE A 159 -8.23 8.57 6.32
C ILE A 159 -7.13 9.61 6.12
N GLY A 160 -5.87 9.24 6.31
CA GLY A 160 -4.75 10.13 6.06
C GLY A 160 -4.75 10.67 4.64
N VAL A 161 -4.98 9.83 3.64
CA VAL A 161 -5.09 10.25 2.23
C VAL A 161 -6.26 11.22 2.01
N ILE A 162 -7.42 10.95 2.60
CA ILE A 162 -8.60 11.83 2.51
C ILE A 162 -8.28 13.21 3.12
N PHE A 163 -7.55 13.25 4.24
CA PHE A 163 -7.20 14.48 4.96
C PHE A 163 -5.90 15.14 4.49
N THR A 164 -5.19 14.58 3.50
CA THR A 164 -3.94 15.16 2.96
C THR A 164 -4.15 16.59 2.44
N VAL A 165 -5.37 16.91 2.01
CA VAL A 165 -5.77 18.25 1.60
C VAL A 165 -5.48 19.32 2.68
N ILE A 166 -5.50 18.97 3.97
CA ILE A 166 -5.38 19.91 5.11
C ILE A 166 -4.02 19.75 5.82
N LEU A 167 -3.00 19.12 5.20
CA LEU A 167 -1.67 18.87 5.78
C LEU A 167 -1.66 17.88 6.97
N VAL A 168 -2.74 17.85 7.78
CA VAL A 168 -3.01 16.88 8.85
C VAL A 168 -2.96 15.44 8.34
N GLY A 169 -3.37 15.21 7.09
CA GLY A 169 -3.30 13.89 6.48
C GLY A 169 -1.90 13.29 6.44
N ILE A 170 -0.85 14.10 6.31
CA ILE A 170 0.54 13.61 6.29
C ILE A 170 0.91 12.98 7.64
N ILE A 171 0.47 13.60 8.75
CA ILE A 171 0.71 13.08 10.10
C ILE A 171 -0.04 11.76 10.30
N LEU A 172 -1.29 11.68 9.83
CA LEU A 172 -2.10 10.46 9.92
C LEU A 172 -1.51 9.32 9.11
N ILE A 173 -1.03 9.59 7.88
CA ILE A 173 -0.31 8.62 7.04
C ILE A 173 0.92 8.13 7.78
N LEU A 174 1.72 9.02 8.38
CA LEU A 174 2.93 8.66 9.10
C LEU A 174 2.62 7.74 10.29
N ILE A 175 1.60 8.06 11.08
CA ILE A 175 1.18 7.20 12.20
C ILE A 175 0.71 5.84 11.68
N GLY A 176 -0.07 5.80 10.59
CA GLY A 176 -0.52 4.55 9.97
C GLY A 176 0.64 3.67 9.50
N ILE A 177 1.66 4.27 8.88
CA ILE A 177 2.89 3.60 8.45
C ILE A 177 3.63 2.98 9.64
N ILE A 178 3.78 3.72 10.74
CA ILE A 178 4.44 3.23 11.94
C ILE A 178 3.68 2.03 12.50
N LEU A 179 2.34 2.09 12.57
CA LEU A 179 1.52 0.96 13.01
C LEU A 179 1.70 -0.26 12.11
N LEU A 180 1.75 -0.09 10.79
CA LEU A 180 2.01 -1.21 9.89
C LEU A 180 3.38 -1.84 10.12
N ILE A 181 4.43 -1.04 10.32
CA ILE A 181 5.78 -1.55 10.64
C ILE A 181 5.75 -2.38 11.92
N ILE A 182 5.10 -1.87 12.97
CA ILE A 182 4.92 -2.60 14.24
C ILE A 182 4.12 -3.90 14.00
N SER A 183 3.10 -3.85 13.16
CA SER A 183 2.26 -5.00 12.79
C SER A 183 3.06 -6.11 12.12
N PHE A 184 3.90 -5.76 11.13
CA PHE A 184 4.78 -6.72 10.47
C PHE A 184 5.77 -7.32 11.46
N ASN A 185 6.33 -6.51 12.37
CA ASN A 185 7.24 -6.99 13.40
C ASN A 185 6.58 -7.97 14.39
N LYS A 186 5.27 -7.86 14.61
CA LYS A 186 4.48 -8.77 15.47
C LYS A 186 4.17 -10.12 14.81
N LEU A 187 4.35 -10.28 13.50
CA LEU A 187 4.11 -11.57 12.81
C LEU A 187 5.00 -12.66 13.40
N PRO A 188 4.51 -13.84 13.82
CA PRO A 188 5.34 -14.84 14.51
C PRO A 188 6.59 -15.26 13.72
N THR A 189 7.73 -15.35 14.40
CA THR A 189 9.03 -15.77 13.81
C THR A 189 9.31 -17.26 13.95
N GLU A 190 8.62 -17.95 14.84
CA GLU A 190 8.90 -19.34 15.19
C GLU A 190 7.63 -20.18 15.07
N ALA A 191 7.73 -21.40 14.51
CA ALA A 191 6.71 -22.39 14.75
C ALA A 191 6.69 -22.63 16.26
N LYS A 192 5.49 -22.60 16.87
CA LYS A 192 5.32 -23.28 18.16
C LYS A 192 5.96 -24.66 18.02
N PRO A 193 6.92 -25.03 18.88
CA PRO A 193 7.44 -26.39 18.89
C PRO A 193 6.23 -27.31 19.00
N VAL A 194 6.17 -28.34 18.14
CA VAL A 194 5.32 -29.47 18.45
C VAL A 194 5.86 -30.00 19.77
N VAL A 195 5.14 -29.75 20.86
CA VAL A 195 5.32 -30.51 22.09
C VAL A 195 4.91 -31.92 21.69
N ILE A 196 5.86 -32.69 21.17
CA ILE A 196 5.71 -34.13 21.14
C ILE A 196 5.72 -34.48 22.61
N ASP A 197 4.55 -34.81 23.11
CA ASP A 197 4.33 -35.34 24.44
C ASP A 197 5.15 -36.65 24.52
N GLN A 198 6.45 -36.51 24.84
CA GLN A 198 7.39 -37.62 24.96
C GLN A 198 6.99 -38.55 26.12
N ASP A 199 6.07 -38.10 26.98
CA ASP A 199 5.51 -38.87 28.09
C ASP A 199 4.54 -39.96 27.61
N ALA A 200 3.98 -39.86 26.39
CA ALA A 200 3.10 -40.90 25.84
C ALA A 200 3.85 -42.12 25.26
N ALA A 201 5.14 -41.96 24.92
CA ALA A 201 5.96 -43.04 24.34
C ALA A 201 6.68 -43.89 25.39
N GLN A 202 6.88 -43.40 26.61
CA GLN A 202 7.50 -44.18 27.69
C GLN A 202 6.52 -45.07 28.46
N ASN A 203 5.22 -44.78 28.43
CA ASN A 203 4.21 -45.53 29.21
C ASN A 203 3.59 -46.74 28.48
N GLN A 204 4.09 -47.09 27.28
CA GLN A 204 3.67 -48.31 26.56
C GLN A 204 4.69 -49.46 26.68
N GLY A 205 5.82 -49.26 27.37
CA GLY A 205 6.87 -50.27 27.55
C GLY A 205 6.79 -51.09 28.83
N ASP A 206 5.99 -50.68 29.81
CA ASP A 206 6.03 -51.24 31.19
C ASP A 206 4.87 -52.20 31.51
N GLY A 207 4.04 -52.54 30.52
CA GLY A 207 2.84 -53.38 30.69
C GLY A 207 2.94 -54.81 30.14
N MET A 208 4.11 -55.26 29.68
CA MET A 208 4.28 -56.60 29.06
C MET A 208 5.49 -57.36 29.62
N ILE A 209 5.58 -57.48 30.94
CA ILE A 209 6.43 -58.49 31.61
C ILE A 209 5.64 -59.23 32.68
#